data_AF-A0A8J6JW45-F1
#
_entry.id   AF-A0A8J6JW45-F1
#
_cell.length_a   1.000
_cell.length_b   1.000
_cell.length_c   1.000
_cell.angle_alpha   90.00
_cell.angle_beta   90.00
_cell.angle_gamma   90.00
#
_symmetry.space_group_name_H-M   'P 1'
#
loop_
_entity.id
_entity.type
_entity.pdbx_description
1 polymer ?
#
loop_
_entity_poly.entity_id
_entity_poly.type
_entity_poly.pdbx_seq_one_letter_code
_entity_poly.pdbx_strand_id
1 'polypeptide(L)'
;MQVYLPIAEMSVDAFLVIGIGFGVGWLSGLFGVGGGFLLTPALLLLGIPAPVAVASGANQVLGASTSGVIAQSRRGNVDWVMGLVL
;
A
#
# COMPACT_ATOMS: atom_id res chain seq x y z
N MET A 1 -3.77 -4.47 21.29
CA MET A 1 -5.26 -4.33 21.36
C MET A 1 -5.82 -5.16 20.23
N GLN A 2 -6.58 -6.20 20.51
CA GLN A 2 -7.05 -7.14 19.48
C GLN A 2 -8.24 -6.53 18.73
N VAL A 3 -8.12 -6.43 17.40
CA VAL A 3 -9.18 -5.96 16.50
C VAL A 3 -9.57 -7.13 15.60
N TYR A 4 -10.86 -7.43 15.57
CA TYR A 4 -11.41 -8.44 14.69
C TYR A 4 -11.57 -7.86 13.28
N LEU A 5 -10.94 -8.49 12.29
CA LEU A 5 -11.07 -8.16 10.89
C LEU A 5 -12.17 -9.04 10.28
N PRO A 6 -13.39 -8.51 10.03
CA PRO A 6 -14.52 -9.33 9.56
C PRO A 6 -14.29 -9.88 8.14
N ILE A 7 -13.48 -9.20 7.33
CA ILE A 7 -13.16 -9.61 5.95
C ILE A 7 -12.07 -10.69 5.93
N ALA A 8 -11.19 -10.72 6.94
CA ALA A 8 -10.13 -11.71 7.08
C ALA A 8 -10.49 -12.83 8.08
N GLU A 9 -11.68 -12.74 8.70
CA GLU A 9 -12.20 -13.63 9.75
C GLU A 9 -11.20 -13.90 10.90
N MET A 10 -10.31 -12.95 11.19
CA MET A 10 -9.21 -13.13 12.13
C MET A 10 -9.03 -11.92 13.06
N SER A 11 -8.55 -12.20 14.27
CA SER A 11 -8.17 -11.16 15.24
C SER A 11 -6.69 -10.83 15.09
N VAL A 12 -6.39 -9.55 14.92
CA VAL A 12 -5.01 -9.06 14.78
C VAL A 12 -4.76 -7.94 15.80
N ASP A 13 -3.53 -7.85 16.30
CA ASP A 13 -3.16 -6.73 17.17
C ASP A 13 -3.08 -5.42 16.35
N ALA A 14 -3.89 -4.43 16.75
CA ALA A 14 -3.93 -3.11 16.13
C ALA A 14 -2.57 -2.42 16.09
N PHE A 15 -1.76 -2.53 17.15
CA PHE A 15 -0.44 -1.89 17.20
C PHE A 15 0.52 -2.49 16.17
N LEU A 16 0.42 -3.80 15.95
CA LEU A 16 1.23 -4.50 14.95
C LEU A 16 0.85 -4.06 13.53
N VAL A 17 -0.45 -3.96 13.23
CA VAL A 17 -0.93 -3.51 11.92
C VAL A 17 -0.54 -2.06 11.65
N ILE A 18 -0.66 -1.18 12.65
CA ILE A 18 -0.24 0.22 12.54
C ILE A 18 1.27 0.31 12.32
N GLY A 19 2.08 -0.46 13.08
CA GLY A 19 3.53 -0.47 12.94
C GLY A 19 3.99 -0.91 11.55
N ILE A 20 3.37 -1.97 11.00
CA ILE A 20 3.65 -2.46 9.65
C ILE A 20 3.18 -1.45 8.61
N GLY A 21 1.97 -0.92 8.74
CA GLY A 21 1.44 0.09 7.82
C GLY A 21 2.31 1.34 7.76
N PHE A 22 2.80 1.80 8.91
CA PHE A 22 3.72 2.92 9.00
C PHE A 22 5.08 2.58 8.39
N GLY A 23 5.69 1.44 8.75
CA GLY A 23 6.99 1.03 8.23
C GLY A 23 6.98 0.83 6.72
N VAL A 24 5.97 0.14 6.20
CA VAL A 24 5.78 -0.07 4.77
C VAL A 24 5.50 1.25 4.05
N GLY A 25 4.61 2.08 4.58
CA GLY A 25 4.29 3.38 3.98
C GLY A 25 5.50 4.30 3.91
N TRP A 26 6.29 4.37 4.98
CA TRP A 26 7.51 5.18 5.04
C TRP A 26 8.57 4.69 4.05
N LEU A 27 8.90 3.39 4.07
CA LEU A 27 9.86 2.80 3.13
C LEU A 27 9.39 2.97 1.68
N SER A 28 8.11 2.70 1.42
CA SER A 28 7.54 2.87 0.09
C SER A 28 7.57 4.32 -0.39
N GLY A 29 7.34 5.29 0.50
CA GLY A 29 7.41 6.71 0.16
C GLY A 29 8.83 7.14 -0.21
N LEU A 30 9.84 6.60 0.48
CA LEU A 30 11.26 6.87 0.17
C LEU A 30 11.68 6.28 -1.20
N PHE A 31 11.26 5.05 -1.50
CA PHE A 31 11.62 4.39 -2.75
C PHE A 31 10.71 4.72 -3.93
N GLY A 32 9.54 5.32 -3.70
CA GLY A 32 8.58 5.68 -4.75
C GLY A 32 7.87 4.49 -5.43
N VAL A 33 7.91 3.29 -4.83
CA VAL A 33 7.46 2.02 -5.47
C VAL A 33 5.99 1.67 -5.25
N GLY A 34 5.21 2.54 -4.61
CA GLY A 34 3.76 2.32 -4.41
C GLY A 34 3.33 1.33 -3.33
N GLY A 35 4.25 0.72 -2.58
CA GLY A 35 3.97 0.10 -1.26
C GLY A 35 3.38 -1.30 -1.30
N GLY A 36 2.63 -1.63 -2.34
CA GLY A 36 2.05 -2.96 -2.54
C GLY A 36 3.07 -4.09 -2.59
N PHE A 37 4.30 -3.82 -3.04
CA PHE A 37 5.39 -4.79 -3.05
C PHE A 37 5.80 -5.25 -1.64
N LEU A 38 5.71 -4.38 -0.63
CA LEU A 38 6.09 -4.70 0.75
C LEU A 38 4.87 -5.06 1.61
N LEU A 39 3.73 -4.40 1.41
CA LEU A 39 2.54 -4.61 2.24
C LEU A 39 1.96 -6.00 2.02
N THR A 40 1.79 -6.42 0.77
CA THR A 40 1.17 -7.71 0.43
C THR A 40 1.92 -8.89 1.06
N PRO A 41 3.25 -9.05 0.87
CA PRO A 41 3.98 -10.14 1.52
C PRO A 41 4.03 -9.99 3.05
N ALA A 42 4.11 -8.77 3.60
CA ALA A 42 4.05 -8.58 5.05
C ALA A 42 2.74 -9.09 5.65
N LEU A 43 1.60 -8.80 5.02
CA LEU A 43 0.28 -9.28 5.48
C LEU A 43 0.15 -10.81 5.33
N LEU A 44 0.67 -11.38 4.24
CA LEU A 44 0.68 -12.84 4.05
C LEU A 44 1.50 -13.56 5.14
N LEU A 45 2.63 -13.00 5.55
CA LEU A 45 3.46 -13.55 6.63
C LEU A 45 2.76 -13.50 8.01
N LEU A 46 1.78 -12.61 8.19
CA LEU A 46 0.93 -12.58 9.38
C LEU A 46 -0.22 -13.60 9.34
N GLY A 47 -0.35 -14.37 8.26
CA GLY A 47 -1.44 -15.31 8.07
C GLY A 47 -2.75 -14.68 7.60
N ILE A 48 -2.72 -13.42 7.13
CA ILE A 48 -3.91 -12.79 6.53
C ILE A 48 -4.21 -13.48 5.20
N PRO A 49 -5.48 -13.85 4.92
CA PRO A 49 -5.85 -14.49 3.68
C PRO A 49 -5.39 -13.70 2.45
N ALA A 50 -4.85 -14.41 1.45
CA ALA A 50 -4.29 -13.80 0.25
C ALA A 50 -5.24 -12.83 -0.48
N PRO A 51 -6.55 -13.10 -0.62
CA PRO A 51 -7.48 -12.16 -1.25
C PRO A 51 -7.54 -10.81 -0.52
N VAL A 52 -7.48 -10.83 0.82
CA VAL A 52 -7.53 -9.62 1.65
C VAL A 52 -6.21 -8.87 1.56
N ALA A 53 -5.09 -9.58 1.67
CA ALA A 53 -3.76 -8.98 1.57
C ALA A 53 -3.54 -8.27 0.22
N VAL A 54 -3.94 -8.91 -0.88
CA VAL A 54 -3.83 -8.32 -2.23
C VAL A 54 -4.78 -7.13 -2.40
N ALA A 55 -6.01 -7.22 -1.93
CA ALA A 55 -6.97 -6.10 -2.00
C ALA A 55 -6.48 -4.88 -1.21
N SER A 56 -5.94 -5.09 0.00
CA SER A 56 -5.33 -4.02 0.80
C SER A 56 -4.10 -3.42 0.12
N GLY A 57 -3.24 -4.25 -0.46
CA GLY A 57 -2.07 -3.82 -1.23
C GLY A 57 -2.43 -2.95 -2.43
N ALA A 58 -3.42 -3.37 -3.22
CA ALA A 58 -3.88 -2.63 -4.39
C ALA A 58 -4.39 -1.21 -4.02
N ASN A 59 -5.18 -1.10 -2.96
CA ASN A 59 -5.67 0.20 -2.48
C ASN A 59 -4.52 1.14 -2.05
N GLN A 60 -3.49 0.58 -1.42
CA GLN A 60 -2.31 1.37 -1.05
C GLN A 60 -1.54 1.84 -2.28
N VAL A 61 -1.33 0.97 -3.28
CA VAL A 61 -0.67 1.33 -4.54
C VAL A 61 -1.43 2.44 -5.24
N LEU A 62 -2.76 2.35 -5.33
CA LEU A 62 -3.58 3.40 -5.91
C LEU A 62 -3.34 4.75 -5.22
N GLY A 63 -3.41 4.80 -3.89
CA GLY A 63 -3.18 6.05 -3.15
C GLY A 63 -1.76 6.61 -3.34
N ALA A 64 -0.75 5.74 -3.29
CA ALA A 64 0.65 6.12 -3.49
C ALA A 64 0.92 6.61 -4.92
N SER A 65 0.41 5.91 -5.94
CA SER A 65 0.53 6.30 -7.34
C SER A 65 -0.18 7.61 -7.63
N THR A 66 -1.41 7.80 -7.15
CA THR A 66 -2.15 9.07 -7.33
C THR A 66 -1.40 10.24 -6.68
N SER A 67 -0.91 10.07 -5.45
CA SER A 67 -0.13 11.12 -4.78
C SER A 67 1.19 11.42 -5.50
N GLY A 68 1.88 10.40 -6.01
CA GLY A 68 3.09 10.54 -6.81
C GLY A 68 2.87 11.32 -8.10
N VAL A 69 1.81 10.98 -8.85
CA VAL A 69 1.43 11.69 -10.09
C VAL A 69 1.11 13.15 -9.79
N ILE A 70 0.33 13.44 -8.74
CA ILE A 70 0.01 14.83 -8.35
C ILE A 70 1.28 15.61 -7.99
N ALA A 71 2.16 15.03 -7.17
CA ALA A 71 3.40 15.67 -6.73
C ALA A 71 4.33 15.97 -7.92
N GLN A 72 4.45 15.02 -8.85
CA GLN A 72 5.32 15.14 -10.01
C GLN A 72 4.72 16.04 -11.10
N SER A 73 3.39 16.05 -11.23
CA SER A 73 2.67 16.95 -12.14
C SER A 73 2.87 18.40 -11.74
N ARG A 74 2.81 18.72 -10.44
CA ARG A 74 3.13 20.07 -9.93
C ARG A 74 4.56 20.52 -10.21
N ARG A 75 5.48 19.59 -10.46
CA ARG A 75 6.89 19.86 -10.79
C ARG A 75 7.14 19.94 -12.31
N GLY A 76 6.12 19.73 -13.15
CA GLY A 76 6.25 19.71 -14.61
C GLY A 76 6.98 18.48 -15.16
N ASN A 77 7.14 17.43 -14.34
CA ASN A 77 7.92 16.25 -14.69
C ASN A 77 7.05 15.06 -15.16
N VAL A 78 5.75 15.27 -15.38
CA VAL A 78 4.83 14.23 -15.89
C VAL A 78 4.68 14.39 -17.39
N ASP A 79 5.16 13.39 -18.13
CA ASP A 79 4.87 13.26 -19.56
C ASP A 79 3.49 12.61 -19.73
N TRP A 80 2.50 13.45 -19.99
CA TRP A 80 1.12 13.00 -20.18
C TRP A 80 0.90 12.24 -21.48
N VAL A 81 1.74 12.46 -22.49
CA VAL A 81 1.62 11.76 -23.78
C VAL A 81 2.10 10.34 -23.60
N MET A 82 3.28 10.16 -23.00
CA MET A 82 3.78 8.82 -22.65
C MET A 82 2.86 8.10 -21.66
N GLY A 83 2.31 8.80 -20.66
CA GLY A 83 1.40 8.20 -19.69
C GLY A 83 0.02 7.79 -20.22
N LEU A 84 -0.39 8.26 -21.40
CA LEU A 84 -1.65 7.87 -22.05
C LEU A 84 -1.47 6.75 -23.09
N VAL A 85 -0.27 6.64 -23.66
CA VAL A 85 0.04 5.68 -24.73
C VAL A 85 0.47 4.32 -24.17
N LEU A 86 1.15 4.31 -23.01
CA LEU A 86 1.54 3.10 -22.27
C LEU A 86 0.44 2.62 -21.33
#